data_AF-A0A0N1IGY2-F1
#
_entry.id   AF-A0A0N1IGY2-F1
#
_cell.length_a   1.000
_cell.length_b   1.000
_cell.length_c   1.000
_cell.angle_alpha   90.00
_cell.angle_beta   90.00
_cell.angle_gamma   90.00
#
_symmetry.space_group_name_H-M   'P 1'
#
loop_
_entity.id
_entity.type
_entity.pdbx_description
1 polymer ?
#
loop_
_entity_poly.entity_id
_entity_poly.type
_entity_poly.pdbx_seq_one_letter_code
_entity_poly.pdbx_strand_id
1 'polypeptide(L)'
;MDLKPVLLLIASLCFVLCQRPFYAGKHPIGYPEVEETSDDGGSTEFPLERLPLEARGDIELVKRLIKLPIDQQPFWLINWQALEWYRQHPRTYPIRQNSFLDNQ
;
A
#
# COMPACT_ATOMS: atom_id res chain seq x y z
N MET A 1 8.44 30.41 42.06
CA MET A 1 7.80 30.36 40.74
C MET A 1 6.47 29.66 40.90
N ASP A 2 5.37 30.29 40.49
CA ASP A 2 4.04 29.70 40.64
C ASP A 2 3.89 28.49 39.73
N LEU A 3 3.60 27.34 40.32
CA LEU A 3 3.58 26.04 39.64
C LEU A 3 2.30 25.82 38.81
N LYS A 4 1.23 26.53 39.16
CA LYS A 4 -0.08 26.46 38.50
C LYS A 4 -0.05 26.90 37.02
N PRO A 5 0.50 28.07 36.64
CA PRO A 5 0.57 28.46 35.24
C PRO A 5 1.45 27.50 34.42
N VAL A 6 2.53 26.98 35.02
CA VAL A 6 3.43 26.00 34.37
C VAL A 6 2.68 24.71 34.06
N LEU A 7 1.89 24.20 35.02
CA LEU A 7 1.10 22.98 34.83
C LEU A 7 0.00 23.14 33.78
N LEU A 8 -0.66 24.31 33.73
CA LEU A 8 -1.65 24.62 32.69
C LEU A 8 -1.03 24.69 31.29
N LEU A 9 0.19 25.25 31.18
CA LEU A 9 0.91 25.33 29.91
C LEU A 9 1.31 23.93 29.40
N ILE A 10 1.81 23.07 30.31
CA ILE A 10 2.17 21.68 29.98
C ILE A 10 0.94 20.90 29.55
N ALA A 11 -0.18 21.02 30.27
CA ALA A 11 -1.42 20.35 29.92
C ALA A 11 -1.92 20.77 28.53
N SER A 12 -1.90 22.08 28.23
CA SER A 12 -2.27 22.61 26.92
C SER A 12 -1.38 22.08 25.79
N LEU A 13 -0.06 22.02 26.00
CA LEU A 13 0.89 21.49 25.03
C LEU A 13 0.64 20.01 24.72
N CYS A 14 0.37 19.19 25.74
CA CYS A 14 0.05 17.77 25.57
C CYS A 14 -1.19 17.56 24.69
N PHE A 15 -2.25 18.36 24.88
CA PHE A 15 -3.45 18.26 24.03
C PHE A 15 -3.17 18.61 22.56
N VAL A 16 -2.25 19.54 22.27
CA VAL A 16 -1.88 19.90 20.89
C VAL A 16 -1.03 18.82 20.23
N LEU A 17 -0.08 18.23 20.95
CA LEU A 17 0.76 17.14 20.42
C LEU A 17 -0.01 15.84 20.19
N CYS A 18 -1.10 15.61 20.92
CA CYS A 18 -1.95 14.43 20.75
C CYS A 18 -3.01 14.56 19.64
N GLN A 19 -3.10 15.68 18.93
CA GLN A 19 -4.25 15.94 18.04
C GLN A 19 -4.28 15.16 16.73
N ARG A 20 -3.21 14.49 16.28
CA ARG A 20 -3.31 13.54 15.16
C ARG A 20 -2.38 12.34 15.33
N PRO A 21 -2.89 11.10 15.31
CA PRO A 21 -2.02 9.95 15.15
C PRO A 21 -1.33 10.06 13.78
N PHE A 22 -0.03 9.76 13.74
CA PHE A 22 0.82 9.67 12.53
C PHE A 22 0.30 8.65 11.47
N TYR A 23 -0.84 8.00 11.74
CA TYR A 23 -1.43 6.96 10.91
C TYR A 23 -2.01 7.49 9.59
N ALA A 24 -2.38 8.77 9.52
CA ALA A 24 -2.63 9.42 8.24
C ALA A 24 -1.27 9.71 7.59
N GLY A 25 -0.80 8.81 6.73
CA GLY A 25 0.44 8.98 5.97
C GLY A 25 0.52 10.38 5.32
N LYS A 26 1.75 10.90 5.15
CA LYS A 26 1.99 12.23 4.57
C LYS A 26 1.65 12.33 3.07
N HIS A 27 1.24 11.22 2.47
CA HIS A 27 0.92 11.15 1.06
C HIS A 27 -0.53 11.56 0.79
N PRO A 28 -0.80 12.21 -0.35
CA PRO A 28 -2.17 12.51 -0.75
C PRO A 28 -3.02 11.24 -0.72
N ILE A 29 -4.22 11.36 -0.15
CA ILE A 29 -5.22 10.29 -0.17
C ILE A 29 -5.56 10.02 -1.65
N GLY A 30 -5.17 8.86 -2.17
CA GLY A 30 -5.62 8.41 -3.49
C GLY A 30 -4.57 7.76 -4.39
N TYR A 31 -3.28 7.83 -4.08
CA TYR A 31 -2.26 7.16 -4.89
C TYR A 31 -1.28 6.37 -4.01
N PRO A 32 -1.41 5.03 -3.95
CA PRO A 32 -0.35 4.19 -3.41
C PRO A 32 0.87 4.28 -4.33
N GLU A 33 2.07 4.19 -3.74
CA GLU A 33 3.31 4.00 -4.49
C GLU A 33 3.20 2.69 -5.28
N VAL A 34 3.41 2.76 -6.60
CA VAL A 34 3.32 1.59 -7.47
C VAL A 34 4.69 0.93 -7.45
N GLU A 35 4.81 -0.18 -6.72
CA GLU A 35 5.97 -1.06 -6.83
C GLU A 35 5.92 -1.76 -8.20
N GLU A 36 7.02 -1.68 -8.96
CA GLU A 36 7.12 -2.29 -10.27
C GLU A 36 7.51 -3.77 -10.16
N THR A 37 6.96 -4.59 -11.06
CA THR A 37 7.32 -6.00 -11.20
C THR A 37 8.73 -6.13 -11.77
N SER A 38 9.58 -6.91 -11.11
CA SER A 38 10.93 -7.20 -11.60
C SER A 38 10.86 -8.05 -12.88
N ASP A 39 11.41 -7.54 -13.99
CA ASP A 39 11.46 -8.24 -15.29
C ASP A 39 12.52 -9.37 -15.35
N ASP A 40 13.06 -9.82 -14.22
CA ASP A 40 14.13 -10.84 -14.14
C ASP A 40 13.58 -12.28 -14.28
N GLY A 41 12.70 -12.50 -15.27
CA GLY A 41 12.05 -13.78 -15.58
C GLY A 41 12.81 -14.68 -16.57
N GLY A 42 14.09 -14.41 -16.81
CA GLY A 42 14.87 -15.05 -17.87
C GLY A 42 15.55 -16.36 -17.47
N SER A 43 14.81 -17.48 -17.34
CA SER A 43 15.40 -18.82 -17.55
C SER A 43 14.38 -19.78 -18.15
N THR A 44 14.81 -20.47 -19.21
CA THR A 44 14.09 -21.30 -20.21
C THR A 44 13.12 -22.38 -19.70
N GLU A 45 12.89 -22.51 -18.39
CA GLU A 45 12.04 -23.55 -17.79
C GLU A 45 10.67 -23.09 -17.31
N PHE A 46 10.41 -21.78 -17.18
CA PHE A 46 9.12 -21.27 -16.68
C PHE A 46 8.45 -20.37 -17.72
N PRO A 47 7.19 -20.65 -18.14
CA PRO A 47 6.50 -19.88 -19.19
C PRO A 47 5.92 -18.55 -18.67
N LEU A 48 6.41 -18.06 -17.53
CA LEU A 48 6.00 -16.76 -17.01
C LEU A 48 6.98 -15.72 -17.54
N GLU A 49 6.54 -15.01 -18.58
CA GLU A 49 7.25 -13.85 -19.14
C GLU A 49 7.51 -12.76 -18.08
N ARG A 50 6.70 -12.74 -17.01
CA ARG A 50 6.83 -11.85 -15.86
C ARG A 50 6.50 -12.57 -14.55
N LEU A 51 7.27 -12.28 -13.50
CA LEU A 51 7.03 -12.78 -12.15
C LEU A 51 5.92 -11.96 -11.45
N PRO A 52 5.07 -12.61 -10.63
CA PRO A 52 4.17 -11.88 -9.73
C PRO A 52 4.95 -10.94 -8.81
N LEU A 53 4.43 -9.72 -8.59
CA LEU A 53 5.06 -8.71 -7.74
C LEU A 53 5.32 -9.22 -6.32
N GLU A 54 4.38 -9.99 -5.78
CA GLU A 54 4.42 -10.59 -4.45
C GLU A 54 5.58 -11.57 -4.25
N ALA A 55 6.08 -12.16 -5.34
CA ALA A 55 7.25 -13.02 -5.29
C ALA A 55 8.54 -12.21 -5.07
N ARG A 56 8.52 -10.89 -5.23
CA ARG A 56 9.68 -9.98 -5.05
C ARG A 56 10.92 -10.41 -5.84
N GLY A 57 10.71 -11.01 -7.02
CA GLY A 57 11.77 -11.57 -7.85
C GLY A 57 12.24 -12.99 -7.47
N ASP A 58 11.65 -13.63 -6.45
CA ASP A 58 11.97 -15.01 -6.08
C ASP A 58 11.29 -16.02 -7.01
N ILE A 59 12.04 -16.44 -8.03
CA ILE A 59 11.59 -17.43 -9.00
C ILE A 59 11.35 -18.79 -8.32
N GLU A 60 12.25 -19.22 -7.44
CA GLU A 60 12.21 -20.55 -6.81
C GLU A 60 10.96 -20.74 -5.95
N LEU A 61 10.54 -19.68 -5.26
CA LEU A 61 9.27 -19.63 -4.55
C LEU A 61 8.10 -19.92 -5.48
N VAL A 62 8.00 -19.20 -6.60
CA VAL A 62 6.94 -19.40 -7.60
C VAL A 62 6.98 -20.82 -8.17
N LYS A 63 8.18 -21.34 -8.49
CA LYS A 63 8.36 -22.73 -8.96
C LYS A 63 7.84 -23.75 -7.95
N ARG A 64 8.02 -23.50 -6.65
CA ARG A 64 7.55 -24.39 -5.59
C ARG A 64 6.04 -24.32 -5.40
N LEU A 65 5.49 -23.11 -5.42
CA LEU A 65 4.07 -22.87 -5.19
C LEU A 65 3.21 -23.41 -6.34
N ILE A 66 3.64 -23.26 -7.60
CA ILE A 66 2.90 -23.79 -8.77
C ILE A 66 2.77 -25.32 -8.74
N LYS A 67 3.71 -26.02 -8.09
CA LYS A 67 3.64 -27.49 -7.94
C LYS A 67 2.61 -27.95 -6.91
N LEU A 68 2.13 -27.07 -6.05
CA LEU A 68 1.08 -27.38 -5.07
C LEU A 68 -0.28 -27.52 -5.79
N PRO A 69 -1.21 -28.33 -5.26
CA PRO A 69 -2.58 -28.34 -5.75
C PRO A 69 -3.24 -26.97 -5.57
N ILE A 70 -4.20 -26.64 -6.44
CA ILE A 70 -4.76 -25.29 -6.58
C ILE A 70 -5.35 -24.71 -5.28
N ASP A 71 -5.89 -25.58 -4.43
CA ASP A 71 -6.46 -25.25 -3.12
C ASP A 71 -5.41 -24.87 -2.08
N GLN A 72 -4.16 -25.27 -2.29
CA GLN A 72 -3.01 -24.94 -1.43
C GLN A 72 -2.16 -23.79 -1.98
N GLN A 73 -2.46 -23.33 -3.20
CA GLN A 73 -1.79 -22.18 -3.77
C GLN A 73 -2.29 -20.88 -3.13
N PRO A 74 -1.41 -19.90 -2.87
CA PRO A 74 -1.84 -18.65 -2.30
C PRO A 74 -2.68 -17.86 -3.31
N PHE A 75 -3.70 -17.16 -2.82
CA PHE A 75 -4.65 -16.43 -3.67
C PHE A 75 -3.97 -15.40 -4.58
N TRP A 76 -2.87 -14.79 -4.14
CA TRP A 76 -2.13 -13.82 -4.93
C TRP A 76 -1.52 -14.47 -6.17
N LEU A 77 -1.06 -15.72 -6.07
CA LEU A 77 -0.48 -16.47 -7.19
C LEU A 77 -1.56 -16.95 -8.15
N ILE A 78 -2.75 -17.28 -7.64
CA ILE A 78 -3.88 -17.67 -8.49
C ILE A 78 -4.40 -16.45 -9.27
N ASN A 79 -4.48 -15.28 -8.62
CA ASN A 79 -5.08 -14.06 -9.17
C ASN A 79 -4.05 -13.02 -9.64
N TRP A 80 -2.78 -13.40 -9.80
CA TRP A 80 -1.69 -12.45 -10.01
C TRP A 80 -1.91 -11.56 -11.24
N GLN A 81 -2.42 -12.13 -12.34
CA GLN A 81 -2.72 -11.39 -13.57
C GLN A 81 -3.80 -10.33 -13.36
N ALA A 82 -4.85 -10.66 -12.61
CA ALA A 82 -5.91 -9.73 -12.28
C ALA A 82 -5.41 -8.61 -11.36
N LEU A 83 -4.59 -8.96 -10.35
CA LEU A 83 -3.97 -7.99 -9.46
C LEU A 83 -3.08 -7.01 -10.23
N GLU A 84 -2.27 -7.50 -11.16
CA GLU A 84 -1.43 -6.66 -12.01
C GLU A 84 -2.26 -5.73 -12.92
N TRP A 85 -3.35 -6.25 -13.49
CA TRP A 85 -4.29 -5.42 -14.24
C TRP A 85 -4.89 -4.30 -13.38
N TYR A 86 -5.29 -4.59 -12.14
CA TYR A 86 -5.83 -3.59 -11.22
C TYR A 86 -4.78 -2.56 -10.76
N ARG A 87 -3.50 -2.95 -10.66
CA ARG A 87 -2.42 -1.99 -10.37
C ARG A 87 -2.24 -0.98 -11.50
N GLN A 88 -2.32 -1.44 -12.74
CA GLN A 88 -2.25 -0.58 -13.92
C GLN A 88 -3.53 0.27 -14.11
N HIS A 89 -4.66 -0.20 -13.60
CA HIS A 89 -5.97 0.46 -13.68
C HIS A 89 -6.54 0.73 -12.28
N PRO A 90 -5.91 1.62 -11.49
CA PRO A 90 -6.38 1.91 -10.14
C PRO A 90 -7.81 2.45 -10.22
N ARG A 91 -8.71 1.83 -9.45
CA ARG A 91 -10.09 2.30 -9.33
C ARG A 91 -10.09 3.62 -8.57
N THR A 92 -10.15 4.72 -9.29
CA THR A 92 -10.33 6.05 -8.71
C THR A 92 -11.81 6.23 -8.37
N TYR A 93 -12.09 6.60 -7.12
CA TYR A 93 -13.41 7.06 -6.73
C TYR A 93 -13.43 8.58 -6.92
N PRO A 94 -14.54 9.17 -7.41
CA PRO A 94 -14.67 10.60 -7.43
C PRO A 94 -14.55 11.11 -5.99
N ILE A 95 -13.65 12.06 -5.77
CA ILE A 95 -13.57 12.78 -4.50
C ILE A 95 -14.93 13.45 -4.30
N ARG A 96 -15.56 13.24 -3.15
CA ARG A 96 -16.78 13.95 -2.79
C ARG A 96 -16.50 15.45 -2.84
N GLN A 97 -17.25 16.18 -3.68
CA GLN A 97 -17.17 17.63 -3.73
C GLN A 97 -17.44 18.21 -2.33
N ASN A 98 -16.54 19.08 -1.87
CA ASN A 98 -16.64 19.80 -0.61
C ASN A 98 -17.13 21.23 -0.89
N SER A 99 -18.07 21.71 -0.07
CA SER A 99 -18.61 23.08 -0.13
C SER A 99 -17.58 24.18 0.18
N PHE A 100 -16.33 23.81 0.48
CA PHE A 100 -15.25 24.74 0.76
C PHE A 100 -14.47 25.16 -0.50
N LEU A 101 -14.68 24.51 -1.65
CA LEU A 101 -14.03 24.89 -2.92
C LEU A 101 -14.71 26.07 -3.61
N ASP A 102 -15.97 26.36 -3.29
CA ASP A 102 -16.77 27.38 -3.99
C ASP A 102 -16.48 28.84 -3.54
N ASN A 103 -15.61 29.04 -2.55
CA ASN A 103 -15.36 30.35 -1.91
C ASN A 103 -13.93 30.92 -2.13
N GLN A 104 -13.24 30.57 -3.22
CA GLN A 104 -11.99 31.24 -3.65
C GLN A 104 -12.28 32.31 -4.71
#